data_AF-A0A2L2LC93-F1
#
_entry.id   AF-A0A2L2LC93-F1
#
_cell.length_a   1.000
_cell.length_b   1.000
_cell.length_c   1.000
_cell.angle_alpha   90.00
_cell.angle_beta   90.00
_cell.angle_gamma   90.00
#
_symmetry.space_group_name_H-M   'P 1'
#
loop_
_entity.id
_entity.type
_entity.pdbx_description
1 polymer ?
#
loop_
_entity_poly.entity_id
_entity_poly.type
_entity_poly.pdbx_seq_one_letter_code
_entity_poly.pdbx_strand_id
1 'polypeptide(L)'
;MISELRSALIAAVVGGLVAYVFQYYGEAETLKKTARLETVLAYTNSESPLTPFATKYIAAITGSGDLKTAQVELRGKVADEMERAEKLKPMFRGVEPLIEQYVTALVMFSESIDGATDATKMRAWTERFGHVVDTRMALEKRLLAVAGA
;
A
#
# COMPACT_ATOMS: atom_id res chain seq x y z
N MET A 1 -61.39 0.49 7.68
CA MET A 1 -60.90 -0.87 7.32
C MET A 1 -60.11 -0.92 6.00
N ILE A 2 -60.47 -0.15 4.96
CA ILE A 2 -59.72 -0.10 3.67
C ILE A 2 -58.37 0.67 3.76
N SER A 3 -58.22 1.61 4.69
CA SER A 3 -56.98 2.42 4.85
C SER A 3 -55.83 1.65 5.51
N GLU A 4 -56.14 0.71 6.41
CA GLU A 4 -55.13 -0.09 7.12
C GLU A 4 -54.48 -1.12 6.20
N LEU A 5 -55.28 -1.73 5.31
CA LEU A 5 -54.80 -2.71 4.35
C LEU A 5 -53.85 -2.08 3.30
N ARG A 6 -54.12 -0.83 2.90
CA ARG A 6 -53.24 -0.05 2.00
C ARG A 6 -51.95 0.38 2.69
N SER A 7 -52.02 0.76 3.97
CA SER A 7 -50.85 1.18 4.75
C SER A 7 -49.92 0.00 5.06
N ALA A 8 -50.48 -1.19 5.34
CA ALA A 8 -49.70 -2.41 5.54
C ALA A 8 -49.01 -2.90 4.26
N LEU A 9 -49.68 -2.80 3.09
CA LEU A 9 -49.09 -3.14 1.80
C LEU A 9 -47.96 -2.18 1.40
N ILE A 10 -48.11 -0.88 1.66
CA ILE A 10 -47.05 0.11 1.41
C ILE A 10 -45.87 -0.10 2.36
N ALA A 11 -46.12 -0.38 3.65
CA ALA A 11 -45.06 -0.67 4.61
C ALA A 11 -44.29 -1.97 4.28
N ALA A 12 -44.96 -3.00 3.77
CA ALA A 12 -44.32 -4.24 3.34
C ALA A 12 -43.46 -4.05 2.07
N VAL A 13 -43.93 -3.26 1.11
CA VAL A 13 -43.18 -2.97 -0.13
C VAL A 13 -41.99 -2.05 0.15
N VAL A 14 -42.17 -1.00 0.95
CA VAL A 14 -41.09 -0.09 1.35
C VAL A 14 -40.08 -0.79 2.27
N GLY A 15 -40.55 -1.60 3.23
CA GLY A 15 -39.69 -2.41 4.10
C GLY A 15 -38.88 -3.46 3.33
N GLY A 16 -39.50 -4.11 2.33
CA GLY A 16 -38.82 -5.07 1.45
C GLY A 16 -37.79 -4.41 0.52
N LEU A 17 -38.10 -3.23 -0.04
CA LEU A 17 -37.14 -2.46 -0.86
C LEU A 17 -35.98 -1.92 -0.03
N VAL A 18 -36.25 -1.42 1.17
CA VAL A 18 -35.21 -0.92 2.08
C VAL A 18 -34.35 -2.07 2.58
N ALA A 19 -34.91 -3.21 2.99
CA ALA A 19 -34.15 -4.39 3.39
C ALA A 19 -33.31 -4.98 2.24
N TYR A 20 -33.86 -5.04 1.02
CA TYR A 20 -33.13 -5.52 -0.16
C TYR A 20 -32.00 -4.58 -0.56
N VAL A 21 -32.23 -3.26 -0.52
CA VAL A 21 -31.18 -2.25 -0.76
C VAL A 21 -30.12 -2.32 0.34
N PHE A 22 -30.47 -2.42 1.62
CA PHE A 22 -29.48 -2.52 2.69
C PHE A 22 -28.70 -3.84 2.69
N GLN A 23 -29.30 -4.98 2.31
CA GLN A 23 -28.57 -6.24 2.14
C GLN A 23 -27.62 -6.19 0.93
N TYR A 24 -28.08 -5.71 -0.23
CA TYR A 24 -27.27 -5.72 -1.45
C TYR A 24 -26.13 -4.67 -1.41
N TYR A 25 -26.39 -3.49 -0.84
CA TYR A 25 -25.36 -2.48 -0.64
C TYR A 25 -24.45 -2.82 0.55
N GLY A 26 -24.98 -3.42 1.62
CA GLY A 26 -24.20 -3.86 2.77
C GLY A 26 -23.24 -5.00 2.45
N GLU A 27 -23.64 -5.99 1.65
CA GLU A 27 -22.76 -7.08 1.21
C GLU A 27 -21.68 -6.58 0.23
N ALA A 28 -22.02 -5.73 -0.73
CA ALA A 28 -21.03 -5.17 -1.65
C ALA A 28 -20.02 -4.24 -0.95
N GLU A 29 -20.45 -3.48 0.07
CA GLU A 29 -19.58 -2.59 0.83
C GLU A 29 -18.70 -3.36 1.83
N THR A 30 -19.25 -4.39 2.49
CA THR A 30 -18.47 -5.27 3.37
C THR A 30 -17.46 -6.09 2.56
N LEU A 31 -17.83 -6.66 1.41
CA LEU A 31 -16.89 -7.35 0.50
C LEU A 31 -15.75 -6.43 0.03
N LYS A 32 -16.06 -5.17 -0.34
CA LYS A 32 -15.03 -4.19 -0.72
C LYS A 32 -14.12 -3.82 0.46
N LYS A 33 -14.67 -3.69 1.67
CA LYS A 33 -13.88 -3.44 2.89
C LYS A 33 -12.98 -4.63 3.22
N THR A 34 -13.50 -5.86 3.16
CA THR A 34 -12.71 -7.09 3.38
C THR A 34 -11.61 -7.24 2.34
N ALA A 35 -11.90 -7.07 1.05
CA ALA A 35 -10.88 -7.14 -0.01
C ALA A 35 -9.80 -6.04 0.13
N ARG A 36 -10.19 -4.84 0.55
CA ARG A 36 -9.23 -3.77 0.89
C ARG A 36 -8.39 -4.15 2.08
N LEU A 37 -9.00 -4.65 3.16
CA LEU A 37 -8.29 -5.07 4.37
C LEU A 37 -7.31 -6.21 4.05
N GLU A 38 -7.71 -7.22 3.29
CA GLU A 38 -6.83 -8.29 2.82
C GLU A 38 -5.66 -7.75 1.98
N THR A 39 -5.93 -6.79 1.10
CA THR A 39 -4.89 -6.12 0.30
C THR A 39 -3.93 -5.31 1.17
N VAL A 40 -4.45 -4.56 2.16
CA VAL A 40 -3.62 -3.82 3.12
C VAL A 40 -2.82 -4.79 3.96
N LEU A 41 -3.41 -5.86 4.49
CA LEU A 41 -2.71 -6.87 5.27
C LEU A 41 -1.65 -7.58 4.46
N ALA A 42 -1.90 -7.91 3.18
CA ALA A 42 -0.89 -8.46 2.28
C ALA A 42 0.25 -7.47 2.03
N TYR A 43 -0.06 -6.17 1.96
CA TYR A 43 0.91 -5.10 1.80
C TYR A 43 1.75 -4.89 3.09
N THR A 44 1.11 -4.87 4.27
CA THR A 44 1.73 -4.55 5.56
C THR A 44 2.38 -5.74 6.27
N ASN A 45 1.87 -6.98 6.11
CA ASN A 45 2.44 -8.18 6.76
C ASN A 45 3.72 -8.68 6.10
N SER A 46 4.10 -8.14 4.95
CA SER A 46 5.42 -8.41 4.38
C SER A 46 6.47 -7.61 5.15
N GLU A 47 7.40 -8.30 5.84
CA GLU A 47 8.70 -7.68 6.17
C GLU A 47 9.17 -6.90 4.95
N SER A 48 9.63 -5.67 5.15
CA SER A 48 9.82 -4.75 4.03
C SER A 48 10.56 -5.43 2.87
N PRO A 49 9.94 -5.56 1.68
CA PRO A 49 10.52 -6.35 0.60
C PRO A 49 11.84 -5.77 0.09
N LEU A 50 12.19 -4.55 0.50
CA LEU A 50 13.46 -3.89 0.22
C LEU A 50 14.54 -4.20 1.27
N THR A 51 14.18 -4.44 2.53
CA THR A 51 15.15 -4.56 3.64
C THR A 51 16.16 -5.68 3.45
N PRO A 52 15.79 -6.91 3.02
CA PRO A 52 16.78 -7.96 2.76
C PRO A 52 17.78 -7.60 1.66
N PHE A 53 17.31 -6.90 0.62
CA PHE A 53 18.14 -6.48 -0.52
C PHE A 53 19.01 -5.27 -0.17
N ALA A 54 18.50 -4.36 0.64
CA ALA A 54 19.25 -3.25 1.22
C ALA A 54 20.39 -3.78 2.11
N THR A 55 20.13 -4.78 2.94
CA THR A 55 21.17 -5.46 3.75
C THR A 55 22.22 -6.14 2.88
N LYS A 56 21.80 -6.86 1.83
CA LYS A 56 22.72 -7.49 0.86
C LYS A 56 23.59 -6.44 0.16
N TYR A 57 23.01 -5.31 -0.22
CA TYR A 57 23.71 -4.19 -0.85
C TYR A 57 24.73 -3.55 0.10
N ILE A 58 24.36 -3.27 1.35
CA ILE A 58 25.29 -2.75 2.37
C ILE A 58 26.44 -3.74 2.57
N ALA A 59 26.16 -5.04 2.71
CA ALA A 59 27.18 -6.06 2.86
C ALA A 59 28.15 -6.13 1.66
N ALA A 60 27.65 -5.93 0.44
CA ALA A 60 28.47 -5.86 -0.76
C ALA A 60 29.35 -4.60 -0.81
N ILE A 61 28.86 -3.46 -0.31
CA ILE A 61 29.64 -2.21 -0.18
C ILE A 61 30.75 -2.33 0.87
N THR A 62 30.44 -2.93 2.02
CA THR A 62 31.36 -2.98 3.18
C THR A 62 32.34 -4.15 3.14
N GLY A 63 32.21 -5.04 2.16
CA GLY A 63 32.99 -6.28 2.03
C GLY A 63 33.48 -6.54 0.61
N SER A 64 33.67 -7.81 0.26
CA SER A 64 34.11 -8.28 -1.07
C SER A 64 32.98 -8.92 -1.88
N GLY A 65 31.72 -8.54 -1.59
CA GLY A 65 30.55 -9.03 -2.32
C GLY A 65 30.45 -8.44 -3.74
N ASP A 66 29.66 -9.07 -4.59
CA ASP A 66 29.37 -8.54 -5.92
C ASP A 66 28.39 -7.36 -5.82
N LEU A 67 28.95 -6.15 -5.75
CA LEU A 67 28.20 -4.90 -5.67
C LEU A 67 27.27 -4.71 -6.86
N LYS A 68 27.68 -5.08 -8.09
CA LYS A 68 26.87 -4.88 -9.29
C LYS A 68 25.62 -5.76 -9.25
N THR A 69 25.78 -7.02 -8.87
CA THR A 69 24.63 -7.93 -8.70
C THR A 69 23.69 -7.41 -7.61
N ALA A 70 24.22 -6.96 -6.46
CA ALA A 70 23.40 -6.40 -5.39
C ALA A 70 22.66 -5.11 -5.82
N GLN A 71 23.29 -4.25 -6.63
CA GLN A 71 22.65 -3.06 -7.21
C GLN A 71 21.49 -3.42 -8.13
N VAL A 72 21.69 -4.38 -9.04
CA VAL A 72 20.65 -4.81 -9.99
C VAL A 72 19.46 -5.42 -9.26
N GLU A 73 19.71 -6.30 -8.28
CA GLU A 73 18.64 -6.90 -7.49
C GLU A 73 17.85 -5.88 -6.67
N LEU A 74 18.55 -4.96 -5.98
CA LEU A 74 17.90 -3.92 -5.19
C LEU A 74 17.03 -3.02 -6.07
N ARG A 75 17.52 -2.64 -7.25
CA ARG A 75 16.74 -1.87 -8.24
C ARG A 75 15.51 -2.59 -8.73
N GLY A 76 15.64 -3.88 -9.07
CA GLY A 76 14.51 -4.70 -9.46
C GLY A 76 13.42 -4.68 -8.38
N LYS A 77 13.82 -4.78 -7.12
CA LYS A 77 12.89 -4.75 -5.99
C LYS A 77 12.27 -3.38 -5.74
N VAL A 78 13.02 -2.30 -5.94
CA VAL A 78 12.49 -0.94 -5.90
C VAL A 78 11.45 -0.73 -7.01
N ALA A 79 11.71 -1.21 -8.23
CA ALA A 79 10.75 -1.14 -9.33
C ALA A 79 9.48 -1.96 -9.05
N ASP A 80 9.62 -3.21 -8.54
CA ASP A 80 8.49 -4.04 -8.11
C ASP A 80 7.62 -3.31 -7.07
N GLU A 81 8.28 -2.61 -6.12
CA GLU A 81 7.60 -1.90 -5.05
C GLU A 81 6.88 -0.64 -5.54
N MET A 82 7.45 0.09 -6.50
CA MET A 82 6.76 1.19 -7.17
C MET A 82 5.49 0.70 -7.86
N GLU A 83 5.57 -0.38 -8.62
CA GLU A 83 4.41 -0.97 -9.30
C GLU A 83 3.33 -1.41 -8.30
N ARG A 84 3.73 -2.04 -7.18
CA ARG A 84 2.81 -2.40 -6.10
C ARG A 84 2.11 -1.18 -5.51
N ALA A 85 2.86 -0.12 -5.20
CA ALA A 85 2.31 1.10 -4.64
C ALA A 85 1.32 1.76 -5.61
N GLU A 86 1.61 1.81 -6.90
CA GLU A 86 0.71 2.39 -7.90
C GLU A 86 -0.60 1.61 -8.05
N LYS A 87 -0.57 0.28 -7.92
CA LYS A 87 -1.78 -0.56 -7.93
C LYS A 87 -2.75 -0.24 -6.78
N LEU A 88 -2.29 0.42 -5.72
CA LEU A 88 -3.15 0.85 -4.61
C LEU A 88 -4.00 2.08 -4.97
N LYS A 89 -3.56 2.94 -5.90
CA LYS A 89 -4.29 4.17 -6.29
C LYS A 89 -5.76 3.95 -6.64
N PRO A 90 -6.13 3.02 -7.55
CA PRO A 90 -7.53 2.79 -7.88
C PRO A 90 -8.35 2.18 -6.72
N MET A 91 -7.69 1.56 -5.74
CA MET A 91 -8.35 0.85 -4.64
C MET A 91 -8.66 1.77 -3.45
N PHE A 92 -7.81 2.77 -3.20
CA PHE A 92 -7.87 3.62 -2.00
C PHE A 92 -7.98 5.11 -2.36
N ARG A 93 -9.21 5.58 -2.56
CA ARG A 93 -9.50 7.00 -2.77
C ARG A 93 -9.14 7.83 -1.53
N GLY A 94 -8.49 8.96 -1.73
CA GLY A 94 -8.00 9.87 -0.68
C GLY A 94 -6.65 9.47 -0.06
N VAL A 95 -5.98 8.46 -0.59
CA VAL A 95 -4.64 8.00 -0.17
C VAL A 95 -3.58 8.27 -1.25
N GLU A 96 -4.01 8.72 -2.44
CA GLU A 96 -3.16 8.98 -3.61
C GLU A 96 -1.96 9.90 -3.29
N PRO A 97 -2.11 11.00 -2.52
CA PRO A 97 -0.95 11.85 -2.19
C PRO A 97 0.15 11.11 -1.41
N LEU A 98 -0.22 10.17 -0.53
CA LEU A 98 0.76 9.38 0.23
C LEU A 98 1.40 8.30 -0.65
N ILE A 99 0.64 7.72 -1.58
CA ILE A 99 1.18 6.80 -2.58
C ILE A 99 2.20 7.54 -3.46
N GLU A 100 1.89 8.75 -3.92
CA GLU A 100 2.79 9.57 -4.74
C GLU A 100 4.06 10.00 -3.98
N GLN A 101 3.93 10.36 -2.71
CA GLN A 101 5.09 10.65 -1.85
C GLN A 101 5.98 9.41 -1.70
N TYR A 102 5.39 8.24 -1.46
CA TYR A 102 6.15 6.99 -1.35
C TYR A 102 6.83 6.61 -2.67
N VAL A 103 6.13 6.67 -3.81
CA VAL A 103 6.71 6.42 -5.14
C VAL A 103 7.84 7.40 -5.43
N THR A 104 7.67 8.68 -5.09
CA THR A 104 8.73 9.68 -5.25
C THR A 104 9.95 9.35 -4.40
N ALA A 105 9.76 8.94 -3.14
CA ALA A 105 10.84 8.49 -2.27
C ALA A 105 11.58 7.28 -2.86
N LEU A 106 10.85 6.32 -3.43
CA LEU A 106 11.42 5.15 -4.11
C LEU A 106 12.25 5.56 -5.34
N VAL A 107 11.80 6.55 -6.13
CA VAL A 107 12.53 7.05 -7.31
C VAL A 107 13.85 7.68 -6.87
N MET A 108 13.78 8.60 -5.90
CA MET A 108 14.97 9.23 -5.35
C MET A 108 15.93 8.19 -4.77
N PHE A 109 15.42 7.20 -4.05
CA PHE A 109 16.24 6.11 -3.53
C PHE A 109 16.91 5.30 -4.65
N SER A 110 16.17 4.93 -5.70
CA SER A 110 16.69 4.20 -6.87
C SER A 110 17.87 4.92 -7.53
N GLU A 111 17.78 6.24 -7.68
CA GLU A 111 18.85 7.07 -8.24
C GLU A 111 20.12 7.07 -7.38
N SER A 112 20.00 6.83 -6.07
CA SER A 112 21.15 6.80 -5.16
C SER A 112 21.90 5.47 -5.12
N ILE A 113 21.32 4.39 -5.67
CA ILE A 113 21.91 3.04 -5.66
C ILE A 113 23.24 2.99 -6.43
N ASP A 114 23.41 3.82 -7.46
CA ASP A 114 24.69 3.90 -8.18
C ASP A 114 25.73 4.78 -7.48
N GLY A 115 25.28 5.76 -6.69
CA GLY A 115 26.16 6.75 -6.06
C GLY A 115 26.95 6.20 -4.88
N ALA A 116 26.40 5.21 -4.16
CA ALA A 116 27.05 4.58 -3.03
C ALA A 116 27.95 3.43 -3.48
N THR A 117 29.16 3.76 -3.95
CA THR A 117 30.18 2.78 -4.37
C THR A 117 31.02 2.24 -3.22
N ASP A 118 30.99 2.91 -2.08
CA ASP A 118 31.79 2.61 -0.88
C ASP A 118 31.08 3.17 0.36
N ALA A 119 31.50 2.74 1.55
CA ALA A 119 30.88 3.10 2.82
C ALA A 119 30.89 4.63 3.09
N THR A 120 31.86 5.37 2.55
CA THR A 120 31.96 6.82 2.77
C THR A 120 30.93 7.61 1.97
N LYS A 121 30.40 7.02 0.89
CA LYS A 121 29.34 7.59 0.04
C LYS A 121 27.94 7.11 0.39
N MET A 122 27.78 6.33 1.46
CA MET A 122 26.47 5.80 1.85
C MET A 122 25.54 6.82 2.50
N ARG A 123 26.00 8.00 2.95
CA ARG A 123 25.14 8.97 3.65
C ARG A 123 23.87 9.31 2.85
N ALA A 124 24.03 9.73 1.59
CA ALA A 124 22.90 10.09 0.74
C ALA A 124 21.98 8.89 0.46
N TRP A 125 22.55 7.69 0.35
CA TRP A 125 21.79 6.45 0.19
C TRP A 125 20.97 6.14 1.45
N THR A 126 21.57 6.24 2.65
CA THR A 126 20.92 5.97 3.93
C THR A 126 19.80 6.97 4.22
N GLU A 127 20.01 8.25 3.94
CA GLU A 127 18.99 9.29 4.08
C GLU A 127 17.78 9.01 3.17
N ARG A 128 18.03 8.64 1.90
CA ARG A 128 16.98 8.30 0.95
C ARG A 128 16.26 7.00 1.31
N PHE A 129 16.98 5.99 1.81
CA PHE A 129 16.37 4.77 2.31
C PHE A 129 15.51 5.02 3.54
N GLY A 130 15.97 5.87 4.47
CA GLY A 130 15.17 6.33 5.62
C GLY A 130 13.88 7.02 5.17
N HIS A 131 13.98 7.91 4.17
CA HIS A 131 12.79 8.55 3.61
C HIS A 131 11.78 7.57 2.99
N VAL A 132 12.25 6.51 2.33
CA VAL A 132 11.41 5.40 1.84
C VAL A 132 10.69 4.70 2.99
N VAL A 133 11.40 4.42 4.09
CA VAL A 133 10.80 3.80 5.28
C VAL A 133 9.74 4.71 5.91
N ASP A 134 10.04 5.99 6.10
CA ASP A 134 9.12 6.95 6.72
C ASP A 134 7.84 7.13 5.91
N THR A 135 7.97 7.33 4.59
CA THR A 135 6.83 7.50 3.68
C THR A 135 6.00 6.23 3.57
N ARG A 136 6.63 5.06 3.60
CA ARG A 136 5.92 3.78 3.70
C ARG A 136 5.12 3.67 4.99
N MET A 137 5.72 3.93 6.14
CA MET A 137 5.01 3.84 7.43
C MET A 137 3.81 4.77 7.47
N ALA A 138 3.94 5.98 6.93
CA ALA A 138 2.83 6.93 6.79
C ALA A 138 1.71 6.39 5.88
N LEU A 139 2.09 5.79 4.74
CA LEU A 139 1.15 5.15 3.81
C LEU A 139 0.42 3.97 4.47
N GLU A 140 1.14 3.05 5.09
CA GLU A 140 0.57 1.88 5.77
C GLU A 140 -0.42 2.28 6.86
N LYS A 141 -0.06 3.26 7.71
CA LYS A 141 -0.95 3.80 8.74
C LYS A 141 -2.24 4.34 8.14
N ARG A 142 -2.17 5.04 7.00
CA ARG A 142 -3.36 5.57 6.35
C ARG A 142 -4.19 4.49 5.67
N LEU A 143 -3.54 3.51 5.02
CA LEU A 143 -4.21 2.38 4.39
C LEU A 143 -5.00 1.57 5.42
N LEU A 144 -4.41 1.28 6.59
CA LEU A 144 -5.09 0.61 7.69
C LEU A 144 -6.31 1.41 8.18
N ALA A 145 -6.15 2.70 8.42
CA ALA A 145 -7.24 3.57 8.87
C ALA A 145 -8.39 3.66 7.84
N VAL A 146 -8.09 3.64 6.54
CA VAL A 146 -9.11 3.69 5.47
C VAL A 146 -9.74 2.31 5.22
N ALA A 147 -9.00 1.22 5.47
CA ALA A 147 -9.53 -0.15 5.39
C ALA A 147 -10.44 -0.51 6.57
N GLY A 148 -10.45 0.28 7.65
CA GLY A 148 -11.31 0.09 8.82
C GLY A 148 -10.65 -0.71 9.95
N ALA A 149 -9.33 -0.69 10.03
CA ALA A 149 -8.54 -1.19 11.17
C ALA A 149 -8.29 -0.08 12.20
#